data_AF-A0A6G3WWF1-F1
#
_entry.id   AF-A0A6G3WWF1-F1
#
_cell.length_a   1.000
_cell.length_b   1.000
_cell.length_c   1.000
_cell.angle_alpha   90.00
_cell.angle_beta   90.00
_cell.angle_gamma   90.00
#
_symmetry.space_group_name_H-M   'P 1'
#
loop_
_entity.id
_entity.type
_entity.pdbx_description
1 polymer ?
#
loop_
_entity_poly.entity_id
_entity_poly.type
_entity_poly.pdbx_seq_one_letter_code
_entity_poly.pdbx_strand_id
1 'polypeptide(L)'
;GGAIYGGGSRCSAAFNVTKGGARYFVTAGHCTNLSANWSASSGGSVVGVREGTSFPTNDYGIVRYTDGSSPAGTVDLYNGSTQDISSAANAVVGQAIKKSGSTTKV
;
A
#
# COMPACT_ATOMS: atom_id res chain seq x y z
N GLY A 1 -2.47 4.88 2.00
CA GLY A 1 -3.18 5.93 1.24
C GLY A 1 -2.50 6.34 -0.06
N GLY A 2 -1.17 6.50 -0.06
CA GLY A 2 -0.40 7.01 -1.20
C GLY A 2 -0.55 6.20 -2.50
N ALA A 3 -0.36 6.88 -3.63
CA ALA A 3 -0.44 6.28 -4.95
C ALA A 3 0.73 5.31 -5.21
N ILE A 4 0.42 4.22 -5.89
CA ILE A 4 1.39 3.27 -6.44
C ILE A 4 0.99 2.96 -7.89
N TYR A 5 1.97 2.77 -8.76
CA TYR A 5 1.76 2.59 -10.19
C TYR A 5 2.44 1.31 -10.68
N GLY A 6 1.71 0.52 -11.45
CA GLY A 6 2.19 -0.76 -12.00
C GLY A 6 1.29 -1.22 -13.15
N GLY A 7 1.87 -1.81 -14.19
CA GLY A 7 1.10 -2.30 -15.36
C GLY A 7 0.28 -1.21 -16.06
N GLY A 8 0.77 0.04 -16.05
CA GLY A 8 0.05 1.20 -16.60
C GLY A 8 -1.15 1.68 -15.78
N SER A 9 -1.40 1.09 -14.61
CA SER A 9 -2.53 1.41 -13.74
C SER A 9 -2.08 2.08 -12.43
N ARG A 10 -2.98 2.86 -11.83
CA ARG A 10 -2.79 3.47 -10.51
C ARG A 10 -3.60 2.72 -9.46
N CYS A 11 -2.95 2.33 -8.38
CA CYS A 11 -3.54 1.81 -7.17
C CYS A 11 -3.14 2.67 -5.96
N SER A 12 -3.51 2.25 -4.75
CA SER A 12 -3.03 2.87 -3.51
C SER A 12 -2.42 1.82 -2.58
N ALA A 13 -1.32 2.15 -1.93
CA ALA A 13 -0.79 1.33 -0.84
C ALA A 13 -1.73 1.44 0.37
N ALA A 14 -1.92 0.36 1.12
CA ALA A 14 -2.69 0.38 2.37
C ALA A 14 -1.79 0.78 3.55
N PHE A 15 -0.86 -0.09 3.93
CA PHE A 15 0.05 0.11 5.06
C PHE A 15 1.47 -0.34 4.73
N ASN A 16 2.45 0.34 5.30
CA ASN A 16 3.82 -0.18 5.38
C ASN A 16 3.90 -1.24 6.48
N VAL A 17 4.57 -2.35 6.19
CA VAL A 17 4.77 -3.47 7.12
C VAL A 17 6.24 -3.91 7.09
N THR A 18 6.65 -4.70 8.08
CA THR A 18 8.05 -5.15 8.20
C THR A 18 8.13 -6.62 8.59
N LYS A 19 9.17 -7.31 8.11
CA LYS A 19 9.52 -8.66 8.49
C LYS A 19 11.03 -8.83 8.39
N GLY A 20 11.68 -9.28 9.47
CA GLY A 20 13.13 -9.55 9.47
C GLY A 20 14.00 -8.34 9.09
N GLY A 21 13.56 -7.12 9.42
CA GLY A 21 14.25 -5.88 9.08
C GLY A 21 13.97 -5.35 7.66
N ALA A 22 13.38 -6.14 6.77
CA ALA A 22 12.96 -5.70 5.45
C ALA A 22 11.61 -4.96 5.50
N ARG A 23 11.46 -3.96 4.63
CA ARG A 23 10.24 -3.14 4.50
C ARG A 23 9.39 -3.59 3.33
N TYR A 24 8.09 -3.52 3.53
CA TYR A 24 7.07 -3.89 2.54
C TYR A 24 5.92 -2.91 2.61
N PHE A 25 5.07 -2.92 1.60
CA PHE A 25 3.72 -2.42 1.72
C PHE A 25 2.71 -3.47 1.29
N VAL A 26 1.55 -3.48 1.95
CA VAL A 26 0.40 -4.27 1.53
C VAL A 26 -0.55 -3.41 0.71
N THR A 27 -1.22 -4.03 -0.26
CA THR A 27 -2.22 -3.41 -1.12
C THR A 27 -3.22 -4.47 -1.57
N ALA A 28 -4.14 -4.12 -2.48
CA ALA A 28 -5.12 -5.04 -3.01
C ALA A 28 -4.48 -6.12 -3.92
N GLY A 29 -5.06 -7.31 -3.91
CA GLY A 29 -4.65 -8.45 -4.73
C GLY A 29 -4.93 -8.19 -6.22
N HIS A 30 -6.09 -7.62 -6.54
CA HIS A 30 -6.41 -7.24 -7.92
C HIS A 30 -5.40 -6.23 -8.50
N CYS A 31 -4.84 -5.35 -7.67
CA CYS A 31 -3.76 -4.46 -8.05
C CYS A 31 -2.46 -5.22 -8.33
N THR A 32 -2.00 -6.03 -7.37
CA THR A 32 -0.75 -6.80 -7.50
C THR A 32 -0.80 -7.88 -8.59
N ASN A 33 -1.98 -8.28 -9.07
CA ASN A 33 -2.10 -9.10 -10.28
C ASN A 33 -1.68 -8.37 -11.56
N LEU A 34 -1.76 -7.03 -11.60
CA LEU A 34 -1.43 -6.24 -12.80
C LEU A 34 0.06 -6.15 -13.08
N SER A 35 0.91 -6.22 -12.05
CA SER A 35 2.35 -6.03 -12.23
C SER A 35 3.20 -6.62 -11.11
N ALA A 36 4.41 -7.04 -11.49
CA ALA A 36 5.47 -7.36 -10.56
C ALA A 36 6.21 -6.10 -10.06
N ASN A 37 6.26 -5.02 -10.85
CA ASN A 37 7.06 -3.83 -10.56
C ASN A 37 6.14 -2.66 -10.18
N TRP A 38 6.49 -1.96 -9.10
CA TRP A 38 5.71 -0.83 -8.58
C TRP A 38 6.55 0.42 -8.42
N SER A 39 6.01 1.55 -8.87
CA SER A 39 6.61 2.88 -8.78
C SER A 39 5.73 3.82 -7.93
N ALA A 40 6.31 4.82 -7.29
CA ALA A 40 5.56 5.82 -6.51
C ALA A 40 4.91 6.91 -7.39
N SER A 41 5.32 7.02 -8.65
CA SER A 41 4.78 7.95 -9.65
C SER A 41 4.60 7.25 -11.00
N SER A 42 3.71 7.79 -11.83
CA SER A 42 3.50 7.28 -13.19
C SER A 42 4.79 7.45 -14.02
N GLY A 43 5.32 6.35 -14.56
CA GLY A 43 6.58 6.34 -15.30
C GLY A 43 7.84 6.54 -14.44
N GLY A 44 7.71 6.53 -13.11
CA GLY A 44 8.82 6.67 -12.18
C GLY A 44 9.65 5.40 -12.03
N SER A 45 10.79 5.52 -11.33
CA SER A 45 11.62 4.38 -10.95
C SER A 45 10.87 3.39 -10.06
N VAL A 46 11.21 2.11 -10.21
CA VAL A 46 10.64 1.04 -9.39
C VAL A 46 11.10 1.22 -7.94
N VAL A 47 10.14 1.31 -7.03
CA VAL A 47 10.38 1.40 -5.57
C VAL A 47 10.26 0.03 -4.90
N GLY A 48 9.51 -0.89 -5.50
CA GLY A 48 9.33 -2.23 -4.96
C GLY A 48 8.84 -3.26 -5.96
N VAL A 49 8.99 -4.53 -5.56
CA VAL A 49 8.62 -5.71 -6.36
C VAL A 49 7.61 -6.58 -5.60
N ARG A 50 6.62 -7.11 -6.30
CA ARG A 50 5.60 -7.99 -5.74
C ARG A 50 6.24 -9.26 -5.18
N GLU A 51 5.90 -9.61 -3.94
CA GLU A 51 6.27 -10.91 -3.34
C GLU A 51 5.09 -11.87 -3.19
N GLY A 52 3.87 -11.35 -3.14
CA GLY A 52 2.67 -12.17 -3.02
C GLY A 52 1.43 -11.46 -3.52
N THR A 53 0.47 -12.25 -4.00
CA THR A 53 -0.86 -11.80 -4.42
C THR A 53 -1.86 -12.92 -4.17
N SER A 54 -3.08 -12.55 -3.79
CA SER A 54 -4.22 -13.46 -3.70
C SER A 54 -5.49 -12.73 -4.13
N PHE A 55 -6.01 -13.09 -5.31
CA PHE A 55 -7.26 -12.61 -5.89
C PHE A 55 -7.73 -13.61 -6.97
N PRO A 56 -9.03 -13.97 -7.07
CA PRO A 56 -10.21 -13.29 -6.49
C PRO A 56 -10.70 -13.79 -5.12
N THR A 57 -10.27 -14.97 -4.63
CA THR A 57 -10.80 -15.52 -3.35
C THR A 57 -10.55 -14.59 -2.15
N ASN A 58 -9.41 -13.91 -2.15
CA ASN A 58 -9.10 -12.81 -1.24
C ASN A 58 -8.85 -11.54 -2.07
N ASP A 59 -8.57 -10.41 -1.43
CA ASP A 59 -8.09 -9.22 -2.14
C ASP A 59 -6.95 -8.54 -1.37
N TYR A 60 -5.81 -9.23 -1.32
CA TYR A 60 -4.59 -8.68 -0.76
C TYR A 60 -3.35 -9.09 -1.58
N GLY A 61 -2.33 -8.25 -1.51
CA GLY A 61 -1.01 -8.52 -2.03
C GLY A 61 0.04 -7.77 -1.24
N ILE A 62 1.29 -8.17 -1.42
CA ILE A 62 2.44 -7.61 -0.72
C ILE A 62 3.56 -7.31 -1.71
N VAL A 63 4.17 -6.14 -1.54
CA VAL A 63 5.26 -5.64 -2.35
C VAL A 63 6.43 -5.31 -1.42
N ARG A 64 7.62 -5.84 -1.72
CA ARG A 64 8.85 -5.54 -0.99
C ARG A 64 9.48 -4.28 -1.56
N TYR A 65 9.88 -3.36 -0.69
CA TYR A 65 10.71 -2.22 -1.09
C TYR A 65 12.10 -2.71 -1.51
N THR A 66 12.58 -2.25 -2.66
CA THR A 66 13.87 -2.65 -3.25
C THR A 66 14.78 -1.47 -3.57
N ASP A 67 14.29 -0.24 -3.35
CA ASP A 67 15.01 1.02 -3.59
C ASP A 67 15.87 1.48 -2.39
N GLY A 68 15.93 0.68 -1.32
CA GLY A 68 16.65 1.02 -0.09
C GLY A 68 15.91 2.01 0.81
N SER A 69 14.68 2.41 0.46
CA SER A 69 13.87 3.28 1.30
C SER A 69 13.41 2.57 2.59
N SER A 70 13.21 3.35 3.65
CA SER A 70 12.65 2.88 4.93
C SER A 70 11.48 3.76 5.33
N PRO A 71 10.32 3.64 4.65
CA PRO A 71 9.20 4.53 4.87
C PRO A 71 8.57 4.31 6.24
N ALA A 72 8.02 5.38 6.82
CA ALA A 72 7.36 5.36 8.12
C ALA A 72 6.08 4.50 8.09
N GLY A 73 5.67 3.97 9.24
CA GLY A 73 4.43 3.21 9.43
C GLY A 73 3.17 4.06 9.47
N THR A 74 3.07 5.08 8.61
CA THR A 74 2.00 6.09 8.67
C THR A 74 1.05 6.01 7.46
N VAL A 75 -0.15 6.54 7.64
CA VAL A 75 -1.14 6.76 6.59
C VAL A 75 -1.23 8.25 6.28
N ASP A 76 -1.09 8.59 5.00
CA ASP A 76 -1.29 9.96 4.50
C ASP A 76 -2.73 10.44 4.71
N LEU A 77 -2.90 11.58 5.40
CA LEU A 77 -4.20 12.20 5.66
C LEU A 77 -4.61 13.21 4.58
N TYR A 78 -3.76 13.41 3.56
CA TYR A 78 -3.98 14.34 2.44
C TYR A 78 -4.23 15.80 2.85
N ASN A 79 -3.86 16.17 4.08
CA ASN A 79 -4.01 17.51 4.65
C ASN A 79 -2.66 18.10 5.13
N GLY A 80 -1.54 17.56 4.63
CA GLY A 80 -0.18 17.93 5.05
C GLY A 80 0.30 17.21 6.32
N SER A 81 -0.53 16.36 6.94
CA SER A 81 -0.18 15.52 8.09
C SER A 81 -0.33 14.03 7.77
N THR A 82 0.12 13.18 8.69
CA THR A 82 -0.02 11.73 8.60
C THR A 82 -0.56 11.16 9.92
N GLN A 83 -1.19 9.99 9.85
CA GLN A 83 -1.63 9.21 11.02
C GLN A 83 -0.65 8.06 11.25
N ASP A 84 -0.14 7.93 12.48
CA ASP A 84 0.69 6.79 12.86
C ASP A 84 -0.17 5.52 13.06
N ILE A 85 0.37 4.37 12.64
CA ILE A 85 -0.31 3.08 12.77
C ILE A 85 0.56 2.15 13.61
N SER A 86 0.09 1.86 14.82
CA SER A 86 0.81 1.07 15.82
C SER A 86 0.19 -0.30 16.11
N SER A 87 -1.00 -0.58 15.58
CA SER A 87 -1.70 -1.85 15.79
C SER A 87 -2.66 -2.17 14.64
N ALA A 88 -3.14 -3.42 14.60
CA ALA A 88 -4.15 -3.89 13.67
C ALA A 88 -5.20 -4.72 14.40
N ALA A 89 -6.45 -4.63 13.96
CA ALA A 89 -7.58 -5.39 14.50
C ALA A 89 -8.63 -5.61 13.40
N ASN A 90 -9.57 -6.52 13.62
CA ASN A 90 -10.76 -6.61 12.78
C ASN A 90 -11.78 -5.54 13.18
N ALA A 91 -12.40 -4.92 12.19
CA ALA A 91 -13.47 -3.95 12.42
C ALA A 91 -14.74 -4.65 12.97
N VAL A 92 -15.56 -3.90 13.71
CA VAL A 92 -16.85 -4.37 14.24
C VAL A 92 -18.02 -3.57 13.66
N VAL A 93 -19.20 -4.17 13.58
CA VAL A 93 -20.41 -3.51 13.04
C VAL A 93 -20.72 -2.26 13.86
N GLY A 94 -20.99 -1.15 13.17
CA GLY A 94 -21.26 0.15 13.80
C GLY A 94 -20.02 0.98 14.14
N GLN A 95 -18.81 0.43 13.98
CA GLN A 95 -17.58 1.19 14.20
C GLN A 95 -17.40 2.28 13.13
N ALA A 96 -17.12 3.51 13.57
CA ALA A 96 -16.71 4.57 12.66
C ALA A 96 -15.31 4.31 12.09
N ILE A 97 -15.15 4.47 10.78
CA ILE A 97 -13.88 4.22 10.06
C ILE A 97 -13.51 5.41 9.18
N LYS A 98 -12.22 5.50 8.82
CA LYS A 98 -11.68 6.40 7.80
C LYS A 98 -10.90 5.58 6.77
N LYS A 99 -10.87 6.05 5.51
CA LYS A 99 -10.14 5.38 4.43
C LYS A 99 -9.35 6.38 3.58
N SER A 100 -8.03 6.16 3.49
CA SER A 100 -7.15 7.00 2.69
C SER A 100 -6.72 6.32 1.40
N GLY A 101 -6.85 7.06 0.29
CA GLY A 101 -6.58 6.56 -1.06
C GLY A 101 -6.39 7.68 -2.08
N SER A 102 -5.53 7.42 -3.06
CA SER A 102 -4.98 8.43 -3.97
C SER A 102 -5.97 9.13 -4.91
N THR A 103 -7.18 8.60 -5.08
CA THR A 103 -8.23 9.25 -5.88
C THR A 103 -9.03 10.27 -5.08
N THR A 104 -9.68 9.85 -3.99
CA THR A 104 -10.57 10.73 -3.22
C THR A 104 -9.82 11.63 -2.24
N LYS A 105 -8.58 11.26 -1.87
CA LYS A 105 -7.71 12.04 -0.97
C LYS A 105 -8.38 12.40 0.37
N VAL A 106 -8.86 11.39 1.08
CA VAL A 106 -9.49 11.54 2.42
C VAL A 106 -8.82 10.63 3.44
#